data_AF-A0A3C2AA30-F1
#
_entry.id   AF-A0A3C2AA30-F1
#
_cell.length_a   1.000
_cell.length_b   1.000
_cell.length_c   1.000
_cell.angle_alpha   90.00
_cell.angle_beta   90.00
_cell.angle_gamma   90.00
#
_symmetry.space_group_name_H-M   'P 1'
#
loop_
_entity.id
_entity.type
_entity.pdbx_description
1 polymer ?
#
loop_
_entity_poly.entity_id
_entity_poly.type
_entity_poly.pdbx_seq_one_letter_code
_entity_poly.pdbx_strand_id
1 'polypeptide(L)'
;MEYFHTILGPIALLSGLATIFLKKGTPLHKRIGYGYAVSMLLLTGSSLTIYNMFDGWGPFHYMALVSIATIFAALIPAWRYRHRASWLVWHNKMMLWSYAGLIMATGSHVMGPFIQIIKALGLHGGWAAGLAMVTLWGIPMIIGAIWIERYNRKHIYGPAKMGAHIQKQSTAR
;
A
#
# COMPACT_ATOMS: atom_id res chain seq x y z
N MET A 1 18.90 -0.46 -14.06
CA MET A 1 18.00 -0.46 -12.90
C MET A 1 16.54 -0.17 -13.27
N GLU A 2 16.28 0.73 -14.23
CA GLU A 2 14.92 1.13 -14.61
C GLU A 2 14.02 -0.03 -15.09
N TYR A 3 14.46 -0.86 -16.05
CA TYR A 3 13.67 -2.02 -16.51
C TYR A 3 13.34 -3.03 -15.40
N PHE A 4 14.29 -3.24 -14.48
CA PHE A 4 14.08 -4.12 -13.33
C PHE A 4 12.99 -3.58 -12.42
N HIS A 5 13.03 -2.28 -12.10
CA HIS A 5 11.97 -1.61 -11.35
C HIS A 5 10.62 -1.71 -12.06
N THR A 6 10.58 -1.44 -13.37
CA THR A 6 9.35 -1.47 -14.17
C THR A 6 8.71 -2.85 -14.22
N ILE A 7 9.49 -3.94 -14.33
CA ILE A 7 8.95 -5.32 -14.34
C ILE A 7 8.44 -5.74 -12.94
N LEU A 8 9.12 -5.31 -11.88
CA LEU A 8 8.70 -5.60 -10.51
C LEU A 8 7.35 -4.97 -10.16
N GLY A 9 7.00 -3.83 -10.76
CA GLY A 9 5.74 -3.12 -10.53
C GLY A 9 4.51 -4.01 -10.78
N PRO A 10 4.30 -4.52 -12.01
CA PRO A 10 3.22 -5.44 -12.32
C PRO A 10 3.22 -6.72 -11.47
N ILE A 11 4.39 -7.29 -11.19
CA ILE A 11 4.50 -8.48 -10.33
C ILE A 11 3.97 -8.17 -8.92
N ALA A 12 4.38 -7.05 -8.33
CA ALA A 12 3.91 -6.60 -7.03
C ALA A 12 2.40 -6.27 -7.05
N LEU A 13 1.90 -5.65 -8.12
CA LEU A 13 0.48 -5.32 -8.27
C LEU A 13 -0.40 -6.57 -8.31
N LEU A 14 -0.03 -7.54 -9.14
CA LEU A 14 -0.80 -8.78 -9.34
C LEU A 14 -0.72 -9.69 -8.10
N SER A 15 0.47 -9.88 -7.56
CA SER A 15 0.64 -10.68 -6.34
C SER A 15 -0.05 -10.03 -5.15
N GLY A 16 0.07 -8.71 -4.97
CA GLY A 16 -0.63 -7.97 -3.92
C GLY A 16 -2.15 -8.10 -4.04
N LEU A 17 -2.71 -7.92 -5.24
CA LEU A 17 -4.14 -8.10 -5.48
C LEU A 17 -4.60 -9.52 -5.12
N ALA A 18 -3.85 -10.54 -5.55
CA ALA A 18 -4.13 -11.92 -5.24
C ALA A 18 -4.11 -12.18 -3.72
N THR A 19 -3.17 -11.61 -2.97
CA THR A 19 -3.13 -11.79 -1.49
C THR A 19 -4.38 -11.29 -0.78
N ILE A 20 -5.02 -10.22 -1.29
CA ILE A 20 -6.22 -9.61 -0.71
C ILE A 20 -7.44 -10.54 -0.84
N PHE A 21 -7.56 -11.24 -1.97
CA PHE A 21 -8.68 -12.15 -2.24
C PHE A 21 -8.48 -13.56 -1.71
N LEU A 22 -7.22 -14.00 -1.55
CA LEU A 22 -6.94 -15.33 -1.04
C LEU A 22 -7.34 -15.49 0.43
N LYS A 23 -7.89 -16.67 0.77
CA LYS A 23 -8.20 -17.02 2.15
C LYS A 23 -6.94 -16.95 3.01
N LYS A 24 -6.97 -16.05 4.01
CA LYS A 24 -5.84 -15.75 4.90
C LYS A 24 -5.40 -16.99 5.68
N GLY A 25 -4.09 -17.12 5.86
CA GLY A 25 -3.47 -18.25 6.58
C GLY A 25 -3.31 -19.54 5.76
N THR A 26 -3.91 -19.65 4.58
CA THR A 26 -3.70 -20.80 3.69
C THR A 26 -2.26 -20.87 3.17
N PRO A 27 -1.74 -22.05 2.78
CA PRO A 27 -0.43 -22.17 2.15
C PRO A 27 -0.28 -21.29 0.90
N LEU A 28 -1.34 -21.21 0.08
CA LEU A 28 -1.38 -20.36 -1.11
C LEU A 28 -1.27 -18.88 -0.75
N HIS A 29 -2.06 -18.39 0.21
CA HIS A 29 -1.95 -17.00 0.70
C HIS A 29 -0.54 -16.68 1.19
N LYS A 30 0.10 -17.58 1.93
CA LYS A 30 1.48 -17.38 2.42
C LYS A 30 2.49 -17.30 1.26
N ARG A 31 2.43 -18.22 0.29
CA ARG A 31 3.35 -18.24 -0.86
C ARG A 31 3.23 -16.98 -1.70
N ILE A 32 2.01 -16.60 -2.09
CA ILE A 32 1.76 -15.38 -2.86
C ILE A 32 2.06 -14.13 -2.02
N GLY A 33 1.79 -14.16 -0.72
CA GLY A 33 2.12 -13.09 0.23
C GLY A 33 3.61 -12.81 0.34
N TYR A 34 4.44 -13.85 0.39
CA TYR A 34 5.89 -13.67 0.34
C TYR A 34 6.37 -13.18 -1.02
N GLY A 35 5.78 -13.67 -2.12
CA GLY A 35 6.06 -13.15 -3.47
C GLY A 35 5.77 -11.65 -3.57
N TYR A 36 4.63 -11.20 -3.05
CA TYR A 36 4.29 -9.79 -2.95
C TYR A 36 5.28 -9.00 -2.09
N ALA A 37 5.59 -9.49 -0.88
CA ALA A 37 6.51 -8.79 0.01
C ALA A 37 7.92 -8.64 -0.58
N VAL A 38 8.46 -9.70 -1.18
CA VAL A 38 9.78 -9.69 -1.82
C VAL A 38 9.77 -8.76 -3.04
N SER A 39 8.77 -8.86 -3.91
CA SER A 39 8.67 -7.97 -5.07
C SER A 39 8.53 -6.50 -4.66
N MET A 40 7.74 -6.20 -3.62
CA MET A 40 7.64 -4.85 -3.06
C MET A 40 8.96 -4.33 -2.49
N LEU A 41 9.71 -5.14 -1.75
CA LEU A 41 11.00 -4.72 -1.19
C LEU A 41 12.03 -4.47 -2.31
N LEU A 42 12.06 -5.31 -3.35
CA LEU A 42 12.92 -5.09 -4.51
C LEU A 42 12.48 -3.85 -5.31
N LEU A 43 11.18 -3.63 -5.48
CA LEU A 43 10.62 -2.49 -6.20
C LEU A 43 10.95 -1.18 -5.48
N THR A 44 10.66 -1.11 -4.19
CA THR A 44 10.93 0.08 -3.37
C THR A 44 12.43 0.27 -3.15
N GLY A 45 13.21 -0.80 -2.96
CA GLY A 45 14.67 -0.73 -2.88
C GLY A 45 15.30 -0.21 -4.17
N SER A 46 14.86 -0.69 -5.34
CA SER A 46 15.34 -0.18 -6.63
C SER A 46 14.97 1.28 -6.85
N SER A 47 13.80 1.73 -6.37
CA SER A 47 13.40 3.15 -6.48
C SER A 47 14.34 4.10 -5.73
N LEU A 48 15.02 3.64 -4.68
CA LEU A 48 16.01 4.44 -3.95
C LEU A 48 17.28 4.74 -4.77
N THR A 49 17.43 4.12 -5.94
CA THR A 49 18.57 4.31 -6.85
C THR A 49 18.21 5.13 -8.09
N ILE A 50 16.97 5.63 -8.19
CA ILE A 50 16.46 6.36 -9.36
C ILE A 50 16.34 7.85 -9.03
N TYR A 51 17.15 8.68 -9.68
CA TYR A 51 17.29 10.12 -9.38
C TYR A 51 16.64 11.06 -10.41
N ASN A 52 16.09 10.50 -11.49
CA ASN A 52 15.72 11.24 -12.71
C ASN A 52 14.58 12.27 -12.54
N MET A 53 13.87 12.28 -11.42
CA MET A 53 12.67 13.13 -11.23
C MET A 53 12.94 14.43 -10.49
N PHE A 54 14.00 14.51 -9.67
CA PHE A 54 14.29 15.67 -8.82
C PHE A 54 15.79 16.00 -8.78
N ASP A 55 16.58 15.44 -9.70
CA ASP A 55 18.05 15.58 -9.77
C ASP A 55 18.73 15.31 -8.41
N GLY A 56 18.19 14.35 -7.64
CA GLY A 56 18.63 14.05 -6.28
C GLY A 56 17.59 13.32 -5.42
N TRP A 57 17.84 13.29 -4.11
CA TRP A 57 16.93 12.71 -3.12
C TRP A 57 15.63 13.51 -3.01
N GLY A 58 14.62 13.09 -3.76
CA GLY A 58 13.29 13.69 -3.75
C GLY A 58 12.24 12.94 -2.91
N PRO A 59 11.01 13.48 -2.85
CA PRO A 59 9.86 12.90 -2.13
C PRO A 59 9.62 11.40 -2.36
N PHE A 60 9.88 10.89 -3.58
CA PHE A 60 9.70 9.47 -3.89
C PHE A 60 10.63 8.55 -3.10
N HIS A 61 11.83 9.00 -2.73
CA HIS A 61 12.75 8.23 -1.91
C HIS A 61 12.20 8.06 -0.48
N TYR A 62 11.68 9.14 0.09
CA TYR A 62 11.03 9.09 1.41
C TYR A 62 9.78 8.21 1.39
N MET A 63 8.97 8.28 0.33
CA MET A 63 7.81 7.40 0.17
C MET A 63 8.21 5.92 0.02
N ALA A 64 9.32 5.63 -0.65
CA ALA A 64 9.86 4.28 -0.74
C ALA A 64 10.29 3.75 0.65
N LEU A 65 10.93 4.58 1.48
CA LEU A 65 11.26 4.22 2.87
C LEU A 65 10.01 3.95 3.71
N VAL A 66 8.97 4.78 3.58
CA VAL A 66 7.67 4.55 4.23
C VAL A 66 7.05 3.23 3.78
N SER A 67 7.13 2.90 2.49
CA SER A 67 6.62 1.64 1.96
C SER A 67 7.40 0.44 2.50
N ILE A 68 8.73 0.54 2.59
CA ILE A 68 9.59 -0.49 3.21
C ILE A 68 9.19 -0.68 4.68
N ALA A 69 9.08 0.41 5.43
CA ALA A 69 8.65 0.37 6.83
C ALA A 69 7.26 -0.26 6.99
N THR A 70 6.33 0.03 6.09
CA THR A 70 4.97 -0.53 6.09
C THR A 70 4.96 -2.04 5.86
N ILE A 71 5.76 -2.53 4.90
CA ILE A 71 5.94 -3.98 4.67
C ILE A 71 6.51 -4.65 5.93
N PHE A 72 7.55 -4.09 6.54
CA PHE A 72 8.12 -4.65 7.77
C PHE A 72 7.12 -4.62 8.94
N ALA A 73 6.37 -3.53 9.09
CA ALA A 73 5.30 -3.42 10.08
C ALA A 73 4.19 -4.48 9.86
N ALA A 74 3.98 -4.93 8.62
CA ALA A 74 3.07 -6.02 8.32
C ALA A 74 3.66 -7.40 8.65
N LEU A 75 4.92 -7.65 8.30
CA LEU A 75 5.55 -8.97 8.41
C LEU A 75 6.00 -9.31 9.83
N ILE A 76 6.61 -8.35 10.55
CA ILE A 76 7.19 -8.59 11.88
C ILE A 76 6.14 -9.16 12.85
N PRO A 77 4.90 -8.62 12.94
CA PRO A 77 3.88 -9.20 13.81
C PRO A 77 3.42 -10.58 13.38
N ALA A 78 3.40 -10.85 12.07
CA ALA A 78 3.08 -12.16 11.53
C ALA A 78 4.19 -13.20 11.78
N TRP A 79 5.42 -12.80 12.05
CA TRP A 79 6.51 -13.71 12.41
C TRP A 79 6.69 -13.85 13.92
N ARG A 80 6.73 -12.73 14.66
CA ARG A 80 7.18 -12.69 16.06
C ARG A 80 6.05 -12.57 17.08
N TYR A 81 4.92 -11.99 16.69
CA TYR A 81 3.86 -11.57 17.61
C TYR A 81 2.52 -12.27 17.39
N ARG A 82 2.51 -13.47 16.78
CA ARG A 82 1.28 -14.27 16.56
C ARG A 82 0.51 -14.61 17.85
N HIS A 83 1.16 -14.55 19.00
CA HIS A 83 0.54 -14.76 20.31
C HIS A 83 -0.35 -13.58 20.74
N ARG A 84 -0.22 -12.39 20.13
CA ARG A 84 -1.04 -11.21 20.49
C ARG A 84 -2.36 -11.25 19.74
N ALA A 85 -3.49 -11.08 20.43
CA ALA A 85 -4.82 -11.16 19.83
C ALA A 85 -5.05 -10.23 18.61
N SER A 86 -4.33 -9.10 18.53
CA SER A 86 -4.45 -8.11 17.45
C SER A 86 -3.48 -8.31 16.28
N TRP A 87 -2.60 -9.33 16.31
CA TRP A 87 -1.54 -9.48 15.29
C TRP A 87 -2.11 -9.56 13.87
N LEU A 88 -3.22 -10.30 13.70
CA LEU A 88 -3.82 -10.54 12.39
C LEU A 88 -4.46 -9.28 11.82
N VAL A 89 -5.10 -8.49 12.69
CA VAL A 89 -5.66 -7.18 12.34
C VAL A 89 -4.54 -6.26 11.85
N TRP A 90 -3.47 -6.15 12.64
CA TRP A 90 -2.37 -5.26 12.31
C TRP A 90 -1.67 -5.69 11.02
N HIS A 91 -1.34 -6.98 10.90
CA HIS A 91 -0.80 -7.54 9.66
C HIS A 91 -1.68 -7.20 8.47
N ASN A 92 -3.00 -7.46 8.56
CA ASN A 92 -3.91 -7.17 7.47
C ASN A 92 -4.02 -5.67 7.15
N LYS A 93 -4.07 -4.79 8.17
CA LYS A 93 -4.07 -3.33 7.97
C LYS A 93 -2.82 -2.87 7.23
N MET A 94 -1.64 -3.28 7.68
CA MET A 94 -0.37 -2.87 7.07
C MET A 94 -0.19 -3.45 5.67
N MET A 95 -0.60 -4.70 5.42
CA MET A 95 -0.59 -5.28 4.07
C MET A 95 -1.47 -4.50 3.11
N LEU A 96 -2.68 -4.10 3.54
CA LEU A 96 -3.58 -3.31 2.70
C LEU A 96 -3.07 -1.88 2.47
N TRP A 97 -2.49 -1.24 3.49
CA TRP A 97 -1.87 0.08 3.32
C TRP A 97 -0.65 0.05 2.41
N SER A 98 0.16 -1.01 2.49
CA SER A 98 1.26 -1.25 1.54
C SER A 98 0.73 -1.37 0.10
N TYR A 99 -0.38 -2.06 -0.10
CA TYR A 99 -0.99 -2.19 -1.43
C TYR A 99 -1.60 -0.87 -1.93
N ALA A 100 -2.25 -0.10 -1.06
CA ALA A 100 -2.73 1.24 -1.41
C ALA A 100 -1.56 2.17 -1.79
N GLY A 101 -0.44 2.10 -1.05
CA GLY A 101 0.81 2.78 -1.40
C GLY A 101 1.32 2.41 -2.79
N LEU A 102 1.30 1.11 -3.12
CA LEU A 102 1.68 0.62 -4.45
C LEU A 102 0.79 1.21 -5.56
N ILE A 103 -0.52 1.27 -5.36
CA ILE A 103 -1.46 1.88 -6.34
C ILE A 103 -1.09 3.35 -6.58
N MET A 104 -0.82 4.12 -5.51
CA MET A 104 -0.41 5.53 -5.63
C MET A 104 0.94 5.67 -6.32
N ALA A 105 1.90 4.79 -6.02
CA ALA A 105 3.20 4.76 -6.69
C ALA A 105 3.05 4.50 -8.20
N THR A 106 2.20 3.54 -8.60
CA THR A 106 1.87 3.31 -10.01
C THR A 106 1.18 4.53 -10.64
N GLY A 107 0.31 5.22 -9.90
CA GLY A 107 -0.29 6.48 -10.33
C GLY A 107 0.75 7.53 -10.74
N SER A 108 1.90 7.55 -10.07
CA SER A 108 3.01 8.47 -10.40
C SER A 108 3.61 8.22 -11.79
N HIS A 109 3.58 6.97 -12.27
CA HIS A 109 4.07 6.63 -13.60
C HIS A 109 3.20 7.19 -14.72
N VAL A 110 1.88 7.27 -14.50
CA VAL A 110 0.92 7.81 -15.48
C VAL A 110 0.62 9.29 -15.27
N MET A 111 1.22 9.92 -14.27
CA MET A 111 0.93 11.31 -13.90
C MET A 111 1.26 12.31 -15.02
N GLY A 112 2.38 12.14 -15.71
CA GLY A 112 2.76 12.99 -16.85
C GLY A 112 1.69 12.99 -17.96
N PRO A 113 1.36 11.82 -18.54
CA PRO A 113 0.28 11.70 -19.51
C PRO A 113 -1.07 12.23 -19.00
N PHE A 114 -1.41 11.96 -17.74
CA PHE A 114 -2.67 12.42 -17.14
C PHE A 114 -2.76 13.95 -17.03
N ILE A 115 -1.66 14.62 -16.66
CA ILE A 115 -1.58 16.08 -16.66
C ILE A 115 -1.79 16.65 -18.07
N GLN A 116 -1.26 15.99 -19.11
CA GLN A 116 -1.46 16.45 -20.49
C GLN A 116 -2.92 16.34 -20.93
N ILE A 117 -3.63 15.29 -20.51
CA ILE A 117 -5.07 15.15 -20.75
C ILE A 117 -5.83 16.28 -20.05
N ILE A 118 -5.52 16.58 -18.78
CA ILE A 118 -6.16 17.68 -18.05
C ILE A 118 -5.92 19.04 -18.74
N LYS A 119 -4.69 19.26 -19.23
CA LYS A 119 -4.36 20.45 -20.02
C LYS A 119 -5.14 20.53 -21.34
N ALA A 120 -5.35 19.41 -22.01
CA ALA A 120 -6.16 19.34 -23.23
C ALA A 120 -7.64 19.67 -22.98
N LEU A 121 -8.12 19.49 -21.74
CA LEU A 121 -9.45 19.91 -21.29
C LEU A 121 -9.53 21.40 -20.89
N GLY A 122 -8.47 22.18 -21.13
CA GLY A 122 -8.44 23.63 -20.89
C GLY A 122 -7.98 24.06 -19.48
N LEU A 123 -7.57 23.11 -18.64
CA LEU A 123 -7.05 23.40 -17.29
C LEU A 123 -5.53 23.53 -17.33
N HIS A 124 -5.02 24.75 -17.13
CA HIS A 124 -3.59 25.06 -17.20
C HIS A 124 -3.01 25.47 -15.84
N GLY A 125 -1.69 25.66 -15.79
CA GLY A 125 -0.97 26.07 -14.59
C GLY A 125 -0.92 25.00 -13.49
N GLY A 126 -0.78 25.43 -12.23
CA GLY A 126 -0.66 24.54 -11.07
C GLY A 126 -1.89 23.66 -10.81
N TRP A 127 -3.07 24.05 -11.32
CA TRP A 127 -4.32 23.30 -11.15
C TRP A 127 -4.28 21.93 -11.83
N ALA A 128 -3.63 21.82 -13.00
CA ALA A 128 -3.53 20.53 -13.70
C ALA A 128 -2.72 19.51 -12.88
N ALA A 129 -1.61 19.95 -12.28
CA ALA A 129 -0.82 19.12 -11.38
C ALA A 129 -1.58 18.79 -10.09
N GLY A 130 -2.25 19.78 -9.48
CA GLY A 130 -3.06 19.57 -8.28
C GLY A 130 -4.17 18.54 -8.48
N LEU A 131 -4.90 18.63 -9.60
CA LEU A 131 -5.96 17.67 -9.92
C LEU A 131 -5.41 16.27 -10.18
N ALA A 132 -4.26 16.15 -10.84
CA ALA A 132 -3.58 14.87 -11.03
C ALA A 132 -3.18 14.24 -9.68
N MET A 133 -2.60 15.03 -8.76
CA MET A 133 -2.24 14.55 -7.43
C MET A 133 -3.46 14.11 -6.61
N VAL A 134 -4.54 14.90 -6.61
CA VAL A 134 -5.78 14.55 -5.91
C VAL A 134 -6.37 13.26 -6.48
N THR A 135 -6.39 13.11 -7.80
CA THR A 135 -7.00 11.95 -8.46
C THR A 135 -6.18 10.68 -8.27
N LEU A 136 -4.88 10.76 -8.51
CA LEU A 136 -4.02 9.58 -8.55
C LEU A 136 -3.53 9.15 -7.16
N TRP A 137 -3.47 10.08 -6.20
CA TRP A 137 -3.00 9.78 -4.84
C TRP A 137 -4.08 10.03 -3.80
N GLY A 138 -4.72 11.21 -3.82
CA GLY A 138 -5.73 11.60 -2.82
C GLY A 138 -6.91 10.63 -2.78
N ILE A 139 -7.51 10.32 -3.93
CA ILE A 139 -8.65 9.41 -4.03
C ILE A 139 -8.28 7.99 -3.54
N PRO A 140 -7.22 7.33 -4.05
CA PRO A 140 -6.80 6.03 -3.52
C PRO A 140 -6.50 6.04 -2.02
N MET A 141 -5.92 7.12 -1.49
CA MET A 141 -5.65 7.26 -0.05
C MET A 141 -6.95 7.32 0.77
N ILE A 142 -7.93 8.13 0.35
CA ILE A 142 -9.22 8.25 1.03
C ILE A 142 -10.01 6.94 0.93
N ILE A 143 -10.05 6.34 -0.26
CA ILE A 143 -10.68 5.03 -0.47
C ILE A 143 -10.02 4.00 0.43
N GLY A 144 -8.68 3.95 0.46
CA GLY A 144 -7.91 3.08 1.35
C GLY A 144 -8.29 3.28 2.81
N ALA A 145 -8.30 4.52 3.30
CA ALA A 145 -8.64 4.82 4.69
C ALA A 145 -10.03 4.30 5.10
N ILE A 146 -11.03 4.52 4.24
CA ILE A 146 -12.42 4.11 4.53
C ILE A 146 -12.59 2.60 4.34
N TRP A 147 -12.07 2.06 3.25
CA TRP A 147 -12.27 0.67 2.85
C TRP A 147 -11.49 -0.30 3.72
N ILE A 148 -10.22 -0.01 4.07
CA ILE A 148 -9.39 -0.91 4.89
C ILE A 148 -10.04 -1.13 6.25
N GLU A 149 -10.56 -0.07 6.86
CA GLU A 149 -11.21 -0.17 8.15
C GLU A 149 -12.52 -0.97 8.06
N ARG A 150 -13.36 -0.68 7.06
CA ARG A 150 -14.59 -1.46 6.80
C ARG A 150 -14.28 -2.93 6.49
N TYR A 151 -13.24 -3.20 5.71
CA TYR A 151 -12.83 -4.55 5.32
C TYR A 151 -12.36 -5.35 6.53
N ASN A 152 -11.54 -4.76 7.41
CA ASN A 152 -11.11 -5.43 8.64
C ASN A 152 -12.29 -5.75 9.56
N ARG A 153 -13.23 -4.80 9.73
CA ARG A 153 -14.46 -5.02 10.53
C ARG A 153 -15.25 -6.23 10.04
N LYS A 154 -15.46 -6.33 8.72
CA LYS A 154 -16.24 -7.42 8.12
C LYS A 154 -15.51 -8.76 8.12
N HIS A 155 -14.21 -8.80 7.83
CA HIS A 155 -13.49 -10.05 7.52
C HIS A 155 -12.50 -10.53 8.60
N ILE A 156 -12.08 -9.67 9.54
CA ILE A 156 -11.11 -10.04 10.57
C ILE A 156 -11.73 -10.04 11.97
N TYR A 157 -12.44 -8.97 12.33
CA TYR A 157 -13.01 -8.86 13.68
C TYR A 157 -14.21 -9.81 13.88
N GLY A 158 -15.13 -9.89 12.91
CA GLY A 158 -16.40 -10.60 13.09
C GLY A 158 -17.28 -9.95 14.18
N PRO A 159 -18.61 -10.15 14.17
CA PRO A 159 -19.51 -9.47 15.09
C PRO A 159 -19.21 -9.76 16.58
N ALA A 160 -18.75 -10.97 16.91
CA ALA A 160 -18.47 -11.38 18.29
C ALA A 160 -17.16 -10.83 18.89
N LYS A 161 -16.10 -10.58 18.10
CA LYS A 161 -14.80 -10.10 18.63
C LYS A 161 -14.68 -8.57 18.64
N MET A 162 -15.63 -7.87 18.02
CA MET A 162 -15.71 -6.40 18.04
C MET A 162 -16.06 -5.88 19.44
N GLY A 163 -17.06 -6.48 20.10
CA GLY A 163 -17.46 -6.11 21.46
C GLY A 163 -16.30 -6.26 22.45
N ALA A 164 -15.61 -7.40 22.39
CA ALA A 164 -14.45 -7.66 23.25
C ALA A 164 -13.25 -6.73 22.99
N HIS A 165 -12.99 -6.33 21.74
CA HIS A 165 -11.88 -5.42 21.41
C HIS A 165 -12.15 -3.97 21.85
N ILE A 166 -13.38 -3.47 21.65
CA ILE A 166 -13.79 -2.13 22.10
C ILE A 166 -13.74 -2.07 23.64
N GLN A 167 -14.27 -3.09 24.32
CA GLN A 167 -14.29 -3.17 25.78
C GLN A 167 -12.89 -3.28 26.39
N LYS A 168 -11.95 -3.95 25.72
CA LYS A 168 -10.55 -4.05 26.17
C LYS A 168 -9.73 -2.78 25.92
N GLN A 169 -10.12 -1.94 24.95
CA GLN A 169 -9.48 -0.65 24.71
C GLN A 169 -10.05 0.48 25.60
N SER A 170 -11.32 0.38 26.00
CA SER A 170 -11.93 1.33 26.96
C SER A 170 -11.50 1.10 28.40
N THR A 171 -11.08 -0.12 28.76
CA THR A 171 -10.65 -0.49 30.13
C THR A 171 -9.14 -0.36 30.33
N ALA A 172 -8.39 -0.04 29.26
CA ALA A 172 -6.95 0.20 29.30
C ALA A 172 -6.59 1.69 29.28
N ARG A 173 -7.57 2.57 29.49
CA ARG A 173 -7.42 4.01 29.66
C ARG A 173 -7.71 4.40 31.10
#